data_AF-K1TLB3-F1
#
_entry.id   AF-K1TLB3-F1
#
_cell.length_a   1.000
_cell.length_b   1.000
_cell.length_c   1.000
_cell.angle_alpha   90.00
_cell.angle_beta   90.00
_cell.angle_gamma   90.00
#
_symmetry.space_group_name_H-M   'P 1'
#
loop_
_entity.id
_entity.type
_entity.pdbx_description
1 polymer ?
#
loop_
_entity_poly.entity_id
_entity_poly.type
_entity_poly.pdbx_seq_one_letter_code
_entity_poly.pdbx_strand_id
1 'polypeptide(L)'
;MAAGAHTCCHNSAQKCGCKRGYYTQYYGDKPELIKEAIAWAESGVWRNGFDKAKPHSSVNLADFYLQYQKNPQQWQALFDYLAKTDLLSIPKGKHKIPGSDLVVSVEDSKNEPLEKRRSESHNKHIDFQYVVKGTERFGLIDH
;
A
#
# COMPACT_ATOMS: atom_id res chain seq x y z
N MET A 1 10.35 -45.03 24.47
CA MET A 1 9.38 -45.96 23.83
C MET A 1 8.17 -46.09 24.74
N ALA A 2 6.99 -46.28 24.14
CA ALA A 2 5.62 -46.41 24.71
C ALA A 2 5.07 -45.11 25.35
N ALA A 3 4.12 -44.35 24.78
CA ALA A 3 2.89 -44.58 24.00
C ALA A 3 1.63 -44.92 24.84
N GLY A 4 0.60 -44.10 24.65
CA GLY A 4 -0.81 -44.31 25.01
C GLY A 4 -1.36 -43.24 25.96
N ALA A 5 -2.52 -42.62 25.77
CA ALA A 5 -3.49 -42.54 24.68
C ALA A 5 -4.48 -41.40 25.03
N HIS A 6 -4.95 -40.70 24.00
CA HIS A 6 -6.26 -40.06 23.85
C HIS A 6 -7.05 -39.59 25.08
N THR A 7 -7.30 -38.27 25.10
CA THR A 7 -8.65 -37.75 25.36
C THR A 7 -8.96 -36.64 24.35
N CYS A 8 -9.74 -36.98 23.34
CA CYS A 8 -10.46 -36.01 22.53
C CYS A 8 -11.69 -35.55 23.33
N CYS A 9 -11.75 -34.28 23.69
CA CYS A 9 -13.02 -33.62 24.03
C CYS A 9 -13.29 -32.55 22.99
N HIS A 10 -14.39 -32.76 22.27
CA HIS A 10 -15.02 -31.84 21.35
C HIS A 10 -15.41 -30.57 22.10
N ASN A 11 -14.99 -29.40 21.59
CA ASN A 11 -15.95 -28.31 21.47
C ASN A 11 -15.57 -27.38 20.33
N SER A 12 -16.51 -27.25 19.41
CA SER A 12 -16.49 -26.40 18.23
C SER A 12 -16.42 -24.92 18.57
N ALA A 13 -15.74 -24.17 17.72
CA ALA A 13 -15.88 -22.72 17.56
C ALA A 13 -15.35 -21.83 18.70
N GLN A 14 -14.05 -21.89 18.95
CA GLN A 14 -13.29 -20.67 19.18
C GLN A 14 -12.06 -20.70 18.27
N LYS A 15 -12.28 -20.34 16.99
CA LYS A 15 -11.20 -19.76 16.20
C LYS A 15 -10.84 -18.48 16.97
N CYS A 16 -9.77 -18.55 17.75
CA CYS A 16 -9.06 -17.37 18.21
C CYS A 16 -8.78 -16.56 16.96
N GLY A 17 -9.60 -15.54 16.71
CA GLY A 17 -9.45 -14.65 15.59
C GLY A 17 -8.17 -13.90 15.87
N CYS A 18 -7.05 -14.42 15.37
CA CYS A 18 -5.87 -13.63 15.14
C CYS A 18 -6.36 -12.53 14.20
N LYS A 19 -6.77 -11.40 14.78
CA LYS A 19 -7.02 -10.19 14.03
C LYS A 19 -5.66 -9.86 13.45
N ARG A 20 -5.43 -10.29 12.21
CA ARG A 20 -4.40 -9.68 11.38
C ARG A 20 -4.68 -8.19 11.49
N GLY A 21 -3.75 -7.43 12.06
CA GLY A 21 -3.93 -6.00 12.06
C GLY A 21 -3.95 -5.57 10.59
N TYR A 22 -4.77 -4.58 10.32
CA TYR A 22 -4.74 -3.91 9.03
C TYR A 22 -4.23 -2.52 9.37
N TYR A 23 -3.11 -2.16 8.78
CA TYR A 23 -2.54 -0.81 8.87
C TYR A 23 -3.38 0.23 8.12
N THR A 24 -4.39 -0.22 7.37
CA THR A 24 -5.49 0.57 6.82
C THR A 24 -6.83 0.04 7.35
N GLN A 25 -7.95 0.63 6.93
CA GLN A 25 -9.26 0.11 7.27
C GLN A 25 -9.45 -1.36 6.84
N TYR A 26 -10.09 -2.16 7.70
CA TYR A 26 -10.43 -3.56 7.42
C TYR A 26 -11.63 -3.68 6.49
N TYR A 27 -11.51 -4.55 5.47
CA TYR A 27 -12.58 -4.84 4.51
C TYR A 27 -12.82 -6.35 4.30
N GLY A 28 -12.26 -7.22 5.15
CA GLY A 28 -12.37 -8.68 4.96
C GLY A 28 -13.80 -9.23 5.12
N ASP A 29 -14.71 -8.43 5.64
CA ASP A 29 -16.16 -8.68 5.70
C ASP A 29 -16.91 -8.27 4.43
N LYS A 30 -16.22 -7.70 3.42
CA LYS A 30 -16.81 -7.20 2.15
C LYS A 30 -16.19 -7.90 0.93
N PRO A 31 -16.51 -9.19 0.69
CA PRO A 31 -15.89 -9.97 -0.38
C PRO A 31 -16.13 -9.40 -1.79
N GLU A 32 -17.32 -8.86 -2.06
CA GLU A 32 -17.63 -8.28 -3.38
C GLU A 32 -16.79 -7.04 -3.68
N LEU A 33 -16.58 -6.17 -2.68
CA LEU A 33 -15.70 -5.00 -2.81
C LEU A 33 -14.25 -5.43 -3.08
N ILE A 34 -13.77 -6.44 -2.37
CA ILE A 34 -12.41 -6.97 -2.59
C ILE A 34 -12.27 -7.50 -4.01
N LYS A 35 -13.25 -8.26 -4.49
CA LYS A 35 -13.27 -8.81 -5.85
C LYS A 35 -13.28 -7.70 -6.91
N GLU A 36 -14.10 -6.68 -6.72
CA GLU A 36 -14.15 -5.51 -7.61
C GLU A 36 -12.83 -4.75 -7.63
N ALA A 37 -12.25 -4.49 -6.46
CA ALA A 37 -10.98 -3.80 -6.33
C ALA A 37 -9.82 -4.55 -6.98
N ILE A 38 -9.79 -5.89 -6.88
CA ILE A 38 -8.81 -6.74 -7.57
C ILE A 38 -8.98 -6.59 -9.09
N ALA A 39 -10.19 -6.80 -9.62
CA ALA A 39 -10.45 -6.70 -11.05
C ALA A 39 -10.11 -5.30 -11.60
N TRP A 40 -10.46 -4.25 -10.86
CA TRP A 40 -10.11 -2.87 -11.19
C TRP A 40 -8.58 -2.65 -11.19
N ALA A 41 -7.87 -3.14 -10.18
CA ALA A 41 -6.42 -3.01 -10.09
C ALA A 41 -5.70 -3.76 -11.23
N GLU A 42 -6.18 -4.95 -11.59
CA GLU A 42 -5.68 -5.79 -12.68
C GLU A 42 -5.96 -5.20 -14.06
N SER A 43 -7.11 -4.54 -14.24
CA SER A 43 -7.45 -3.85 -15.50
C SER A 43 -6.44 -2.77 -15.88
N GLY A 44 -5.74 -2.20 -14.88
CA GLY A 44 -4.75 -1.14 -15.07
C GLY A 44 -5.34 0.23 -15.44
N VAL A 45 -6.67 0.40 -15.49
CA VAL A 45 -7.30 1.68 -15.85
C VAL A 45 -6.86 2.85 -14.97
N TRP A 46 -6.58 2.57 -13.70
CA TRP A 46 -6.11 3.55 -12.71
C TRP A 46 -4.73 4.13 -13.02
N ARG A 47 -3.95 3.46 -13.87
CA ARG A 47 -2.57 3.82 -14.16
C ARG A 47 -2.44 5.11 -14.95
N ASN A 48 -3.50 5.54 -15.65
CA ASN A 48 -3.47 6.75 -16.49
C ASN A 48 -2.18 6.86 -17.36
N GLY A 49 -1.77 5.75 -17.99
CA GLY A 49 -0.55 5.67 -18.81
C GLY A 49 0.75 5.27 -18.08
N PHE A 50 0.76 5.16 -16.75
CA PHE A 50 1.92 4.74 -15.96
C PHE A 50 2.13 3.21 -15.93
N ASP A 51 3.23 2.75 -16.52
CA ASP A 51 3.55 1.32 -16.68
C ASP A 51 4.83 0.86 -15.96
N LYS A 52 5.55 1.78 -15.29
CA LYS A 52 6.88 1.50 -14.70
C LYS A 52 6.85 0.68 -13.40
N ALA A 53 5.70 0.60 -12.72
CA ALA A 53 5.58 -0.16 -11.46
C ALA A 53 4.19 -0.75 -11.24
N LYS A 54 4.09 -1.78 -10.39
CA LYS A 54 2.81 -2.36 -9.94
C LYS A 54 2.67 -2.17 -8.42
N PRO A 55 1.45 -2.11 -7.88
CA PRO A 55 1.24 -2.15 -6.43
C PRO A 55 1.93 -3.38 -5.84
N HIS A 56 2.64 -3.21 -4.72
CA HIS A 56 3.23 -4.33 -4.01
C HIS A 56 2.12 -5.21 -3.41
N SER A 57 2.39 -6.50 -3.20
CA SER A 57 1.42 -7.47 -2.65
C SER A 57 0.85 -7.08 -1.28
N SER A 58 1.55 -6.22 -0.55
CA SER A 58 1.08 -5.70 0.73
C SER A 58 -0.05 -4.68 0.58
N VAL A 59 -0.15 -3.95 -0.53
CA VAL A 59 -1.14 -2.87 -0.72
C VAL A 59 -2.56 -3.40 -0.54
N ASN A 60 -3.33 -2.76 0.33
CA ASN A 60 -4.76 -3.02 0.47
C ASN A 60 -5.50 -2.48 -0.76
N LEU A 61 -5.79 -3.35 -1.72
CA LEU A 61 -6.44 -2.97 -2.99
C LEU A 61 -7.84 -2.40 -2.78
N ALA A 62 -8.59 -2.87 -1.78
CA ALA A 62 -9.92 -2.33 -1.48
C ALA A 62 -9.84 -0.87 -1.00
N ASP A 63 -8.90 -0.56 -0.11
CA ASP A 63 -8.69 0.83 0.31
C ASP A 63 -8.18 1.68 -0.86
N PHE A 64 -7.20 1.20 -1.63
CA PHE A 64 -6.70 1.91 -2.80
C PHE A 64 -7.81 2.23 -3.80
N TYR A 65 -8.67 1.25 -4.12
CA TYR A 65 -9.83 1.44 -4.98
C TYR A 65 -10.73 2.56 -4.46
N LEU A 66 -11.15 2.49 -3.19
CA LEU A 66 -12.03 3.49 -2.58
C LEU A 66 -11.39 4.89 -2.54
N GLN A 67 -10.10 4.99 -2.20
CA GLN A 67 -9.39 6.28 -2.19
C GLN A 67 -9.23 6.86 -3.60
N TYR A 68 -9.06 6.01 -4.60
CA TYR A 68 -9.07 6.43 -6.00
C TYR A 68 -10.42 7.03 -6.40
N GLN A 69 -11.52 6.35 -6.10
CA GLN A 69 -12.87 6.83 -6.43
C GLN A 69 -13.24 8.14 -5.72
N LYS A 70 -12.71 8.37 -4.51
CA LYS A 70 -12.95 9.62 -3.76
C LYS A 70 -12.27 10.84 -4.40
N ASN A 71 -11.07 10.66 -4.99
CA ASN A 71 -10.26 11.77 -5.50
C ASN A 71 -9.64 11.45 -6.88
N PRO A 72 -10.43 11.07 -7.89
CA PRO A 72 -9.91 10.50 -9.14
C PRO A 72 -9.01 11.47 -9.90
N GLN A 73 -9.32 12.77 -9.85
CA GLN A 73 -8.52 13.80 -10.52
C GLN A 73 -7.11 13.91 -9.94
N GLN A 74 -6.95 13.80 -8.62
CA GLN A 74 -5.63 13.84 -7.99
C GLN A 74 -4.81 12.61 -8.35
N TRP A 75 -5.42 11.42 -8.30
CA TRP A 75 -4.74 10.20 -8.71
C TRP A 75 -4.35 10.20 -10.19
N GLN A 76 -5.23 10.68 -11.07
CA GLN A 76 -4.91 10.85 -12.50
C GLN A 76 -3.74 11.82 -12.69
N ALA A 77 -3.73 12.96 -11.99
CA ALA A 77 -2.62 13.92 -12.05
C ALA A 77 -1.30 13.31 -11.54
N LEU A 78 -1.34 12.54 -10.45
CA LEU A 78 -0.18 11.81 -9.92
C LEU A 78 0.38 10.86 -10.97
N PHE A 79 -0.45 9.99 -11.53
CA PHE A 79 0.02 8.97 -12.48
C PHE A 79 0.43 9.58 -13.84
N ASP A 80 -0.24 10.63 -14.29
CA ASP A 80 0.15 11.38 -15.49
C ASP A 80 1.56 11.98 -15.31
N TYR A 81 1.80 12.60 -14.15
CA TYR A 81 3.11 13.14 -13.79
C TYR A 81 4.18 12.05 -13.78
N LEU A 82 3.92 10.89 -13.18
CA LEU A 82 4.88 9.78 -13.14
C LEU A 82 5.17 9.18 -14.53
N ALA A 83 4.17 9.16 -15.41
CA ALA A 83 4.30 8.65 -16.77
C ALA A 83 5.18 9.57 -17.63
N LYS A 84 4.93 10.89 -17.56
CA LYS A 84 5.53 11.89 -18.47
C LYS A 84 6.82 12.52 -17.95
N THR A 85 7.10 12.43 -16.65
CA THR A 85 8.28 13.08 -16.05
C THR A 85 9.49 12.15 -16.06
N ASP A 86 10.65 12.71 -16.40
CA ASP A 86 11.93 12.07 -16.12
C ASP A 86 12.23 12.16 -14.61
N LEU A 87 11.85 11.12 -13.88
CA LEU A 87 11.94 11.09 -12.42
C LEU A 87 13.39 11.10 -11.90
N LEU A 88 14.38 10.73 -12.74
CA LEU A 88 15.79 10.71 -12.34
C LEU A 88 16.43 12.09 -12.37
N SER A 89 15.83 13.06 -13.06
CA SER A 89 16.35 14.44 -13.13
C SER A 89 15.68 15.40 -12.15
N ILE A 90 14.68 14.97 -11.38
CA ILE A 90 14.04 15.82 -10.38
C ILE A 90 15.02 16.09 -9.22
N PRO A 91 15.30 17.35 -8.87
CA PRO A 91 16.17 17.67 -7.73
C PRO A 91 15.61 17.16 -6.41
N LYS A 92 16.48 16.84 -5.45
CA LYS A 92 16.05 16.51 -4.07
C LYS A 92 15.21 17.64 -3.46
N GLY A 93 14.12 17.29 -2.79
CA GLY A 93 13.24 18.24 -2.11
C GLY A 93 11.76 18.06 -2.45
N LYS A 94 10.93 19.02 -2.01
CA LYS A 94 9.49 19.02 -2.25
C LYS A 94 9.14 19.82 -3.49
N HIS A 95 8.37 19.24 -4.39
CA HIS A 95 7.91 19.87 -5.62
C HIS A 95 6.40 19.74 -5.75
N LYS A 96 5.71 20.74 -6.28
CA LYS A 96 4.29 20.63 -6.62
C LYS A 96 4.14 19.91 -7.95
N ILE A 97 3.14 19.03 -8.04
CA ILE A 97 2.72 18.49 -9.34
C ILE A 97 1.88 19.58 -10.04
N PRO A 98 2.30 20.07 -11.23
CA PRO A 98 1.60 21.16 -11.91
C PRO A 98 0.11 20.87 -12.12
N GLY A 99 -0.74 21.88 -11.88
CA GLY A 99 -2.19 21.74 -12.04
C GLY A 99 -2.89 20.93 -10.95
N SER A 100 -2.22 20.64 -9.83
CA SER A 100 -2.81 19.94 -8.68
C SER A 100 -2.29 20.51 -7.34
N ASP A 101 -2.96 20.11 -6.25
CA ASP A 101 -2.51 20.39 -4.88
C ASP A 101 -1.52 19.33 -4.34
N LEU A 102 -1.11 18.37 -5.18
CA LEU A 102 -0.20 17.31 -4.79
C LEU A 102 1.24 17.82 -4.68
N VAL A 103 1.94 17.28 -3.69
CA VAL A 103 3.36 17.53 -3.46
C VAL A 103 4.10 16.20 -3.59
N VAL A 104 5.13 16.16 -4.42
CA VAL A 104 6.10 15.05 -4.48
C VAL A 104 7.30 15.42 -3.61
N SER A 105 7.70 14.51 -2.73
CA SER A 105 8.95 14.62 -1.96
C SER A 105 9.98 13.69 -2.61
N VAL A 106 11.02 14.27 -3.21
CA VAL A 106 12.12 13.52 -3.82
C VAL A 106 13.25 13.40 -2.82
N GLU A 107 13.59 12.15 -2.49
CA GLU A 107 14.68 11.83 -1.59
C GLU A 107 15.78 11.07 -2.33
N ASP A 108 17.01 11.50 -2.06
CA ASP A 108 18.22 10.77 -2.39
C ASP A 108 18.94 10.53 -1.07
N SER A 109 18.78 9.33 -0.54
CA SER A 109 19.27 8.90 0.77
C SER A 109 19.75 7.45 0.71
N LYS A 110 20.29 6.95 1.82
CA LYS A 110 20.77 5.56 1.95
C LYS A 110 19.98 4.85 3.04
N ASN A 111 19.75 3.56 2.84
CA ASN A 111 19.09 2.72 3.82
C ASN A 111 19.93 2.70 5.11
N GLU A 112 19.24 2.79 6.24
CA GLU A 112 19.86 2.64 7.57
C GLU A 112 19.37 1.33 8.20
N PRO A 113 20.08 0.80 9.20
CA PRO A 113 19.63 -0.35 9.97
C PRO A 113 18.20 -0.17 10.53
N LEU A 114 17.42 -1.25 10.53
CA LEU A 114 16.01 -1.23 10.94
C LEU A 114 15.85 -0.77 12.40
N GLU A 115 16.81 -1.09 13.26
CA GLU A 115 16.84 -0.77 14.68
C GLU A 115 16.93 0.75 14.94
N LYS A 116 17.38 1.52 13.94
CA LYS A 116 17.45 2.99 14.00
C LYS A 116 16.20 3.66 13.41
N ARG A 117 15.29 2.91 12.81
CA ARG A 117 14.07 3.44 12.19
C ARG A 117 12.92 3.42 13.20
N ARG A 118 11.96 4.33 13.00
CA ARG A 118 10.70 4.39 13.75
C ARG A 118 9.55 4.22 12.76
N SER A 119 8.45 3.63 13.23
CA SER A 119 7.21 3.60 12.45
C SER A 119 6.58 4.99 12.39
N GLU A 120 5.94 5.30 11.27
CA GLU A 120 5.13 6.49 11.07
C GLU A 120 3.76 6.12 10.50
N SER A 121 2.76 6.97 10.73
CA SER A 121 1.42 6.83 10.17
C SER A 121 0.75 8.19 9.98
N HIS A 122 -0.21 8.26 9.06
CA HIS A 122 -0.94 9.48 8.71
C HIS A 122 -2.44 9.23 8.64
N ASN A 123 -3.23 10.16 9.21
CA ASN A 123 -4.69 10.09 9.22
C ASN A 123 -5.37 10.87 8.08
N LYS A 124 -4.69 11.88 7.53
CA LYS A 124 -5.28 12.85 6.58
C LYS A 124 -4.65 12.81 5.19
N HIS A 125 -3.49 12.17 5.05
CA HIS A 125 -2.71 12.12 3.82
C HIS A 125 -2.43 10.67 3.47
N ILE A 126 -2.35 10.39 2.17
CA ILE A 126 -1.96 9.11 1.62
C ILE A 126 -0.55 9.28 1.07
N ASP A 127 0.35 8.40 1.48
CA ASP A 127 1.68 8.33 0.92
C ASP A 127 1.69 7.36 -0.26
N PHE A 128 1.92 7.90 -1.45
CA PHE A 128 2.32 7.10 -2.61
C PHE A 128 3.85 7.05 -2.65
N GLN A 129 4.42 5.92 -2.25
CA GLN A 129 5.87 5.74 -2.19
C GLN A 129 6.33 4.87 -3.36
N TYR A 130 7.28 5.40 -4.14
CA TYR A 130 7.83 4.72 -5.32
C TYR A 130 9.35 4.91 -5.39
N VAL A 131 10.08 3.78 -5.40
CA VAL A 131 11.54 3.78 -5.54
C VAL A 131 11.90 3.90 -7.02
N VAL A 132 12.33 5.09 -7.42
CA VAL A 132 12.72 5.38 -8.82
C VAL A 132 13.98 4.60 -9.23
N LYS A 133 14.95 4.48 -8.31
CA LYS A 133 16.21 3.75 -8.53
C LYS A 133 16.72 3.17 -7.21
N GLY A 134 17.19 1.93 -7.24
CA GLY A 134 17.74 1.23 -6.07
C GLY A 134 16.73 0.28 -5.44
N THR A 135 16.85 0.06 -4.13
CA THR A 135 15.98 -0.86 -3.38
C THR A 135 15.80 -0.34 -1.97
N GLU A 136 14.55 -0.09 -1.59
CA GLU A 136 14.16 0.33 -0.24
C GLU A 136 13.34 -0.79 0.40
N ARG A 137 13.53 -1.00 1.71
CA ARG A 137 12.72 -1.97 2.46
C ARG A 137 11.67 -1.23 3.27
N PHE A 138 10.41 -1.54 3.02
CA PHE A 138 9.29 -1.05 3.82
C PHE A 138 8.89 -2.08 4.88
N GLY A 139 8.83 -1.65 6.14
CA GLY A 139 8.28 -2.42 7.25
C GLY A 139 6.84 -1.98 7.53
N LEU A 140 5.92 -2.93 7.60
CA LEU A 140 4.54 -2.68 8.01
C LEU A 140 4.35 -3.20 9.42
N ILE A 141 3.83 -2.35 10.30
CA ILE A 141 3.60 -2.66 11.71
C ILE A 141 2.14 -2.38 12.02
N ASP A 142 1.48 -3.40 12.54
CA ASP A 142 0.14 -3.27 13.10
C ASP A 142 0.23 -2.59 14.48
N HIS A 143 -0.67 -1.63 14.72
CA HIS A 143 -0.77 -0.89 15.98
C HIS A 143 -2.10 -1.16 16.67
#